data_AF-A0A7K0REK7-F1
#
_entry.id   AF-A0A7K0REK7-F1
#
_cell.length_a   1.000
_cell.length_b   1.000
_cell.length_c   1.000
_cell.angle_alpha   90.00
_cell.angle_beta   90.00
_cell.angle_gamma   90.00
#
_symmetry.space_group_name_H-M   'P 1'
#
loop_
_entity.id
_entity.type
_entity.pdbx_description
1 polymer ?
#
loop_
_entity_poly.entity_id
_entity_poly.type
_entity_poly.pdbx_seq_one_letter_code
_entity_poly.pdbx_strand_id
1 'polypeptide(L)' 'LLVFADATSGSSTYSVGRFLMCAPNADGTITLDFNRAYLPPCAFNYNFNCPMPPEQNRFPFPVEAGEKNVLNKAGELLH' A
#
# COMPACT_ATOMS: atom_id res chain seq x y z
N LEU A 1 8.48 -7.10 5.79
CA LEU A 1 7.46 -6.09 5.43
C LEU A 1 7.97 -5.29 4.24
N LEU A 2 7.24 -5.32 3.13
CA LEU A 2 7.48 -4.48 1.98
C LEU A 2 6.58 -3.25 2.07
N VAL A 3 7.16 -2.06 1.96
CA VAL A 3 6.42 -0.81 1.74
C VAL A 3 6.62 -0.44 0.28
N PHE A 4 5.52 -0.30 -0.46
CA PHE A 4 5.55 -0.06 -1.90
C PHE A 4 4.53 0.98 -2.33
N ALA A 5 4.83 1.67 -3.42
CA ALA A 5 3.88 2.45 -4.19
C ALA A 5 3.81 1.87 -5.61
N ASP A 6 2.73 2.15 -6.30
CA ASP A 6 2.50 1.69 -7.66
C ASP A 6 1.72 2.73 -8.47
N ALA A 7 1.42 2.47 -9.74
CA ALA A 7 0.76 3.46 -10.59
C ALA A 7 -0.68 3.80 -10.16
N THR A 8 -1.30 3.05 -9.23
CA THR A 8 -2.60 3.40 -8.64
C THR A 8 -2.51 4.34 -7.43
N SER A 9 -1.32 4.52 -6.84
CA SER A 9 -1.12 5.36 -5.66
C SER A 9 -1.49 6.82 -5.95
N GLY A 10 -2.42 7.37 -5.16
CA GLY A 10 -2.91 8.74 -5.29
C GLY A 10 -4.05 8.90 -6.30
N SER A 11 -4.46 7.83 -6.98
CA SER A 11 -5.66 7.82 -7.81
C SER A 11 -6.76 6.95 -7.20
N SER A 12 -6.56 5.63 -7.18
CA SER A 12 -7.53 4.65 -6.67
C SER A 12 -7.09 3.95 -5.38
N THR A 13 -5.82 4.12 -4.98
CA THR A 13 -5.27 3.64 -3.71
C THR A 13 -4.52 4.76 -2.99
N TYR A 14 -4.27 4.57 -1.69
CA TYR A 14 -3.67 5.58 -0.81
C TYR A 14 -2.36 6.14 -1.38
N SER A 15 -2.21 7.47 -1.34
CA SER A 15 -1.17 8.22 -2.05
C SER A 15 0.27 7.89 -1.66
N VAL A 16 0.50 7.52 -0.39
CA VAL A 16 1.84 7.15 0.11
C VAL A 16 2.24 5.75 -0.33
N GLY A 17 1.27 4.87 -0.58
CA GLY A 17 1.51 3.45 -0.86
C GLY A 17 0.90 2.51 0.18
N ARG A 18 1.30 1.25 0.11
CA ARG A 18 0.71 0.13 0.87
C ARG A 18 1.78 -0.77 1.46
N PHE A 19 1.35 -1.57 2.41
CA PHE A 19 2.14 -2.60 3.07
C PHE A 19 1.81 -3.95 2.50
N LEU A 20 2.85 -4.77 2.32
CA LEU A 20 2.71 -6.18 2.03
C LEU A 20 3.61 -6.97 2.99
N MET A 21 3.01 -7.87 3.76
CA MET A 21 3.79 -8.77 4.59
C MET A 21 4.35 -9.90 3.72
N CYS A 22 5.68 -10.00 3.68
CA CYS A 22 6.38 -11.02 2.91
C CYS A 22 7.06 -11.99 3.87
N ALA A 23 6.93 -13.28 3.59
CA ALA A 23 7.66 -14.34 4.26
C ALA A 23 8.27 -15.27 3.20
N PRO A 24 9.48 -15.79 3.43
CA PRO A 24 10.06 -16.77 2.52
C PRO A 24 9.30 -18.09 2.58
N ASN A 25 9.13 -18.71 1.42
CA ASN A 25 8.72 -20.10 1.28
C ASN A 25 9.85 -21.04 1.70
N ALA A 26 9.55 -22.34 1.84
CA ALA A 26 10.54 -23.34 2.25
C ALA A 26 11.75 -23.44 1.30
N ASP A 27 11.57 -23.10 0.03
CA ASP A 27 12.62 -23.06 -1.00
C ASP A 27 13.40 -21.74 -1.06
N GLY A 28 13.09 -20.78 -0.16
CA GLY A 28 13.72 -19.47 -0.11
C GLY A 28 13.12 -18.43 -1.06
N THR A 29 12.14 -18.80 -1.89
CA THR A 29 11.43 -17.82 -2.74
C THR A 29 10.48 -16.96 -1.91
N ILE A 30 10.11 -15.79 -2.42
CA ILE A 30 9.09 -14.93 -1.80
C ILE A 30 7.95 -14.75 -2.79
N THR A 31 6.74 -15.09 -2.37
CA THR A 31 5.53 -14.77 -3.12
C THR A 31 5.02 -13.39 -2.70
N LEU A 32 4.88 -12.48 -3.66
CA LEU A 32 4.25 -11.18 -3.45
C LEU A 32 2.76 -11.25 -3.81
N ASP A 33 1.92 -11.56 -2.82
CA ASP A 33 0.46 -11.59 -2.99
C ASP A 33 -0.16 -10.22 -2.74
N PHE A 34 -0.26 -9.41 -3.79
CA PHE A 34 -0.82 -8.06 -3.70
C PHE A 34 -2.30 -8.00 -3.28
N ASN A 35 -3.05 -9.10 -3.32
CA ASN A 35 -4.41 -9.14 -2.77
C ASN A 35 -4.43 -8.89 -1.25
N ARG A 36 -3.30 -9.14 -0.59
CA ARG A 36 -3.11 -8.93 0.85
C ARG A 36 -2.44 -7.59 1.17
N ALA A 37 -2.29 -6.70 0.19
CA ALA A 37 -1.76 -5.38 0.43
C ALA A 37 -2.76 -4.56 1.26
N TYR A 38 -2.28 -3.94 2.33
CA TYR A 38 -3.10 -3.18 3.28
C TYR A 38 -2.50 -1.80 3.54
N LEU A 39 -3.30 -0.88 4.05
CA LEU A 39 -2.92 0.50 4.27
C LEU A 39 -2.13 0.67 5.58
N PRO A 40 -1.15 1.59 5.61
CA PRO A 40 -0.51 2.00 6.87
C PRO A 40 -1.49 2.73 7.80
N PRO A 41 -1.26 2.76 9.12
CA PRO A 41 -2.10 3.50 10.07
C PRO A 41 -2.28 4.99 9.72
N CYS A 42 -1.28 5.61 9.10
CA CYS A 42 -1.35 7.00 8.68
C CYS A 42 -2.38 7.28 7.57
N ALA A 43 -2.88 6.24 6.89
CA ALA A 43 -4.00 6.36 5.95
C ALA A 43 -5.35 6.58 6.64
N PHE A 44 -5.43 6.40 7.96
CA PHE A 44 -6.66 6.55 8.74
C PHE A 44 -6.58 7.69 9.76
N ASN A 45 -5.38 8.20 10.06
CA ASN A 45 -5.18 9.19 11.11
C ASN A 45 -3.87 9.96 10.91
N TYR A 46 -3.98 11.29 10.83
CA TYR A 46 -2.85 12.21 10.62
C TYR A 46 -1.82 12.25 11.75
N ASN A 47 -2.11 11.66 12.92
CA ASN A 47 -1.17 11.61 14.03
C ASN A 47 -0.13 10.48 13.90
N PHE A 48 -0.18 9.66 12.85
CA PHE A 48 0.85 8.66 12.56
C PHE A 48 1.79 9.13 11.46
N ASN A 49 3.09 8.87 11.67
CA ASN A 49 4.09 9.12 10.64
C ASN A 49 3.97 8.10 9.50
N CYS A 50 4.03 8.59 8.26
CA CYS A 50 3.98 7.74 7.09
C CYS A 50 5.38 7.24 6.68
N PRO A 51 5.58 5.92 6.52
CA PRO A 51 6.80 5.41 5.91
C PRO A 51 6.71 5.53 4.39
N MET A 52 7.56 6.38 3.83
CA MET A 52 7.65 6.57 2.38
C MET A 52 8.37 5.38 1.74
N PRO A 53 7.83 4.78 0.65
CA PRO A 53 8.53 3.74 -0.07
C PRO A 53 9.79 4.30 -0.76
N PRO A 54 10.94 3.61 -0.67
CA PRO A 54 12.13 3.98 -1.41
C PRO A 54 11.88 3.81 -2.92
N GLU A 55 12.73 4.42 -3.76
CA GLU A 55 12.55 4.44 -5.22
C GLU A 55 12.43 3.03 -5.82
N GLN A 56 13.22 2.08 -5.32
CA GLN A 56 13.24 0.69 -5.78
C GLN A 56 11.91 -0.05 -5.56
N ASN A 57 11.07 0.45 -4.64
CA ASN A 57 9.77 -0.14 -4.33
C ASN A 57 8.61 0.67 -4.94
N ARG A 58 8.89 1.47 -5.98
CA ARG A 58 7.88 2.22 -6.73
C ARG A 58 7.67 1.54 -8.07
N PHE A 59 6.64 0.71 -8.15
CA PHE A 59 6.36 -0.05 -9.36
C PHE A 59 5.72 0.85 -10.42
N PRO A 60 6.19 0.82 -11.68
CA PRO A 60 5.68 1.69 -12.74
C PRO A 60 4.34 1.20 -13.32
N PHE A 61 3.86 0.05 -12.88
CA PHE A 61 2.61 -0.58 -13.33
C PHE A 61 1.54 -0.51 -12.25
N PRO A 62 0.25 -0.56 -12.62
CA PRO A 62 -0.84 -0.51 -11.64
C PRO A 62 -1.00 -1.84 -10.90
N VAL A 63 -1.22 -1.76 -9.59
CA VAL A 63 -1.61 -2.90 -8.73
C VAL A 63 -3.02 -2.65 -8.19
N GLU A 64 -4.03 -3.15 -8.88
CA GLU A 64 -5.44 -2.88 -8.54
C GLU A 64 -5.98 -3.69 -7.36
N ALA A 65 -5.25 -4.72 -6.94
CA ALA A 65 -5.60 -5.62 -5.85
C ALA A 65 -5.22 -5.05 -4.48
N GLY A 66 -5.89 -5.49 -3.42
CA GLY A 66 -5.67 -5.04 -2.04
C GLY A 66 -6.52 -3.84 -1.63
N GLU A 67 -6.19 -3.23 -0.50
CA GLU A 67 -6.93 -2.08 0.03
C GLU A 67 -6.79 -0.83 -0.87
N LYS A 68 -7.86 -0.03 -0.91
CA LYS A 68 -8.03 1.18 -1.75
C LYS A 68 -8.04 2.45 -0.90
N ASN A 69 -8.42 3.58 -1.47
CA ASN A 69 -8.55 4.83 -0.72
C ASN A 69 -9.48 4.70 0.49
N VAL A 70 -9.08 5.36 1.58
CA VAL A 70 -9.93 5.53 2.77
C VAL A 70 -10.94 6.62 2.50
N LEU A 71 -12.21 6.33 2.78
CA LEU A 71 -13.28 7.30 2.69
C LEU A 71 -13.72 7.72 4.10
N ASN A 72 -14.05 8.99 4.25
CA ASN A 72 -14.70 9.48 5.46
C ASN A 72 -16.17 9.03 5.51
N LYS A 73 -16.90 9.38 6.58
CA LYS A 73 -18.31 9.01 6.74
C LYS A 73 -19.24 9.58 5.66
N ALA A 74 -18.85 10.67 5.01
CA ALA A 74 -19.59 11.27 3.90
C ALA A 74 -19.27 10.63 2.54
N GLY A 75 -18.34 9.66 2.49
CA GLY A 75 -17.90 9.00 1.26
C GLY A 75 -16.84 9.78 0.48
N GLU A 76 -16.29 10.85 1.06
CA GLU A 76 -15.22 11.64 0.45
C GLU A 76 -13.86 11.03 0.79
N LEU A 77 -12.84 11.28 -0.03
CA LEU A 77 -11.48 10.86 0.26
C LEU A 77 -11.02 11.46 1.61
N LEU A 78 -10.50 10.60 2.49
CA LEU A 78 -9.87 11.07 3.73
C LEU A 78 -8.51 11.73 3.45
N HIS A 79 -7.81 11.28 2.40
CA HIS A 79 -6.50 11.76 1.98
C HIS A 79 -6.45 11.96 0.47
#